data_AF-A0A7C1Z2T2-F1
#
_entry.id   AF-A0A7C1Z2T2-F1
#
_cell.length_a   1.000
_cell.length_b   1.000
_cell.length_c   1.000
_cell.angle_alpha   90.00
_cell.angle_beta   90.00
_cell.angle_gamma   90.00
#
_symmetry.space_group_name_H-M   'P 1'
#
loop_
_entity.id
_entity.type
_entity.pdbx_description
1 polymer ?
#
loop_
_entity_poly.entity_id
_entity_poly.type
_entity_poly.pdbx_seq_one_letter_code
_entity_poly.pdbx_strand_id
1 'polypeptide(L)'
;MFPEKLRAGAADRLRSFLDSPDRPEGTLTYHELQGFLFAIACSPEMIPPSDWLPLVFAGQEANYSGMDEANAVIQAIMTLYNQLNQQVVDGELTIPPSCTPAAPLDNFSDDAPLGQWARGFLMGHSYLDEVWEAYALDEWDEELGSCMMVLSFFADRTLAGAYQEESVIEERPLEELAQDMLRLFEDAMLSYAHMGRSIYLARMEQERERREPASSKKIGRNEPCPCGSGKKFKKCCGGPKILH
;
A
#
# COMPACT_ATOMS: atom_id res chain seq x y z
N MET A 1 -3.99 4.29 21.79
CA MET A 1 -2.96 3.22 21.73
C MET A 1 -3.44 2.08 22.63
N PHE A 2 -3.73 0.89 22.08
CA PHE A 2 -4.14 -0.26 22.89
C PHE A 2 -2.91 -0.89 23.58
N PRO A 3 -3.03 -1.41 24.81
CA PRO A 3 -1.96 -2.12 25.50
C PRO A 3 -1.42 -3.30 24.67
N GLU A 4 -0.10 -3.49 24.67
CA GLU A 4 0.62 -4.52 23.89
C GLU A 4 0.08 -5.95 24.11
N LYS A 5 -0.27 -6.32 25.35
CA LYS A 5 -0.88 -7.62 25.68
C LYS A 5 -2.25 -7.84 25.04
N LEU A 6 -3.05 -6.77 24.88
CA LEU A 6 -4.36 -6.86 24.22
C LEU A 6 -4.19 -6.96 22.70
N ARG A 7 -3.11 -6.39 22.13
CA ARG A 7 -2.75 -6.54 20.71
C ARG A 7 -2.27 -7.96 20.40
N ALA A 8 -1.41 -8.54 21.23
CA ALA A 8 -0.97 -9.93 21.08
C ALA A 8 -2.17 -10.90 21.07
N GLY A 9 -3.09 -10.78 22.02
CA GLY A 9 -4.30 -11.60 22.04
C GLY A 9 -5.26 -11.34 20.86
N ALA A 10 -5.21 -10.19 20.20
CA ALA A 10 -6.01 -9.92 19.01
C ALA A 10 -5.40 -10.56 17.75
N ALA A 11 -4.07 -10.52 17.61
CA ALA A 11 -3.34 -11.19 16.52
C ALA A 11 -3.54 -12.71 16.58
N ASP A 12 -3.43 -13.32 17.77
CA ASP A 12 -3.63 -14.76 17.94
C ASP A 12 -5.05 -15.21 17.59
N ARG A 13 -6.06 -14.41 17.95
CA ARG A 13 -7.46 -14.67 17.58
C ARG A 13 -7.67 -14.55 16.08
N LEU A 14 -7.12 -13.53 15.44
CA LEU A 14 -7.23 -13.36 13.99
C LEU A 14 -6.55 -14.51 13.25
N ARG A 15 -5.34 -14.91 13.67
CA ARG A 15 -4.63 -16.07 13.15
C ARG A 15 -5.47 -17.35 13.28
N SER A 16 -5.97 -17.64 14.47
CA SER A 16 -6.80 -18.82 14.72
C SER A 16 -8.07 -18.85 13.87
N PHE A 17 -8.66 -17.68 13.59
CA PHE A 17 -9.82 -17.56 12.72
C PHE A 17 -9.46 -17.85 11.26
N LEU A 18 -8.37 -17.26 10.74
CA LEU A 18 -7.93 -17.43 9.36
C LEU A 18 -7.48 -18.87 9.06
N ASP A 19 -6.86 -19.54 10.04
CA ASP A 19 -6.37 -20.92 9.89
C ASP A 19 -7.48 -21.98 10.09
N SER A 20 -8.73 -21.57 10.38
CA SER A 20 -9.83 -22.51 10.59
C SER A 20 -10.18 -23.27 9.30
N PRO A 21 -10.38 -24.61 9.35
CA PRO A 21 -10.82 -25.37 8.19
C PRO A 21 -12.22 -24.98 7.69
N ASP A 22 -12.98 -24.21 8.48
CA ASP A 22 -14.27 -23.66 8.07
C ASP A 22 -14.11 -22.44 7.16
N ARG A 23 -12.89 -21.94 6.89
CA ARG A 23 -12.64 -20.82 5.98
C ARG A 23 -12.69 -21.29 4.52
N PRO A 24 -13.16 -20.44 3.59
CA PRO A 24 -13.16 -20.79 2.18
C PRO A 24 -11.74 -21.05 1.67
N GLU A 25 -11.63 -21.92 0.67
CA GLU A 25 -10.37 -22.18 -0.02
C GLU A 25 -9.77 -20.89 -0.58
N GLY A 26 -8.46 -20.70 -0.41
CA GLY A 26 -7.76 -19.47 -0.80
C GLY A 26 -7.85 -18.33 0.23
N THR A 27 -8.42 -18.56 1.42
CA THR A 27 -8.31 -17.59 2.52
C THR A 27 -6.84 -17.38 2.87
N LEU A 28 -6.45 -16.11 3.02
CA LEU A 28 -5.08 -15.77 3.42
C LEU A 28 -4.78 -16.26 4.81
N THR A 29 -3.61 -16.88 4.97
CA THR A 29 -3.00 -17.09 6.29
C THR A 29 -2.70 -15.74 6.96
N TYR A 30 -2.45 -15.75 8.27
CA TYR A 30 -2.12 -14.51 8.99
C TYR A 30 -0.89 -13.79 8.42
N HIS A 31 0.16 -14.52 8.02
CA HIS A 31 1.36 -13.91 7.46
C HIS A 31 1.14 -13.41 6.02
N GLU A 32 0.38 -14.13 5.21
CA GLU A 32 -0.06 -13.64 3.88
C GLU A 32 -0.89 -12.36 4.00
N LEU A 33 -1.80 -12.29 4.97
CA LEU A 33 -2.55 -11.07 5.25
C LEU A 33 -1.62 -9.89 5.59
N GLN A 34 -0.54 -10.11 6.34
CA GLN A 34 0.42 -9.05 6.65
C GLN A 34 1.13 -8.51 5.40
N GLY A 35 1.56 -9.40 4.50
CA GLY A 35 2.18 -8.99 3.23
C GLY A 35 1.20 -8.28 2.29
N PHE A 36 -0.02 -8.82 2.18
CA PHE A 36 -1.10 -8.23 1.39
C PHE A 36 -1.43 -6.81 1.87
N LEU A 37 -1.67 -6.63 3.17
CA LEU A 37 -1.99 -5.32 3.74
C LEU A 37 -0.82 -4.34 3.67
N PHE A 38 0.42 -4.82 3.70
CA PHE A 38 1.59 -3.97 3.46
C PHE A 38 1.57 -3.41 2.04
N ALA A 39 1.30 -4.23 1.02
CA ALA A 39 1.16 -3.75 -0.36
C ALA A 39 0.01 -2.72 -0.50
N ILE A 40 -1.16 -3.01 0.09
CA ILE A 40 -2.30 -2.06 0.10
C ILE A 40 -1.94 -0.74 0.79
N ALA A 41 -1.24 -0.79 1.93
CA ALA A 41 -0.82 0.41 2.66
C ALA A 41 0.22 1.25 1.89
N CYS A 42 1.00 0.62 1.02
CA CYS A 42 1.97 1.29 0.14
C CYS A 42 1.35 1.75 -1.18
N SER A 43 0.06 1.52 -1.42
CA SER A 43 -0.59 1.87 -2.67
C SER A 43 -0.43 3.37 -3.01
N PRO A 44 -0.10 3.72 -4.26
CA PRO A 44 -0.09 5.10 -4.75
C PRO A 44 -1.45 5.82 -4.66
N GLU A 45 -2.52 5.05 -4.46
CA GLU A 45 -3.89 5.52 -4.28
C GLU A 45 -4.54 4.89 -3.04
N MET A 46 -5.41 5.65 -2.34
CA MET A 46 -6.25 5.10 -1.29
C MET A 46 -7.28 4.13 -1.88
N ILE A 47 -7.13 2.85 -1.55
CA ILE A 47 -8.09 1.82 -1.92
C ILE A 47 -9.10 1.62 -0.78
N PRO A 48 -10.41 1.77 -1.03
CA PRO A 48 -11.44 1.54 -0.04
C PRO A 48 -11.38 0.12 0.55
N PRO A 49 -11.57 -0.06 1.87
CA PRO A 49 -11.64 -1.40 2.47
C PRO A 49 -12.70 -2.31 1.85
N SER A 50 -13.79 -1.76 1.32
CA SER A 50 -14.81 -2.55 0.62
C SER A 50 -14.26 -3.33 -0.58
N ASP A 51 -13.16 -2.87 -1.16
CA ASP A 51 -12.66 -3.38 -2.43
C ASP A 51 -11.63 -4.49 -2.19
N TRP A 52 -10.74 -4.32 -1.20
CA TRP A 52 -9.70 -5.30 -0.89
C TRP A 52 -10.08 -6.29 0.22
N LEU A 53 -10.99 -5.95 1.15
CA LEU A 53 -11.35 -6.84 2.26
C LEU A 53 -11.93 -8.18 1.80
N PRO A 54 -12.79 -8.25 0.76
CA PRO A 54 -13.27 -9.54 0.24
C PRO A 54 -12.14 -10.46 -0.24
N LEU A 55 -11.01 -9.91 -0.72
CA LEU A 55 -9.87 -10.69 -1.23
C LEU A 55 -9.17 -11.50 -0.13
N VAL A 56 -9.29 -11.08 1.14
CA VAL A 56 -8.79 -11.86 2.29
C VAL A 56 -9.41 -13.27 2.33
N PHE A 57 -10.63 -13.40 1.83
CA PHE A 57 -11.40 -14.65 1.76
C PHE A 57 -11.59 -15.13 0.32
N ALA A 58 -10.68 -14.78 -0.59
CA ALA A 58 -10.75 -15.11 -2.01
C ALA A 58 -12.07 -14.68 -2.70
N GLY A 59 -12.68 -13.58 -2.24
CA GLY A 59 -13.96 -13.08 -2.75
C GLY A 59 -15.19 -13.88 -2.31
N GLN A 60 -15.02 -14.86 -1.42
CA GLN A 60 -16.08 -15.75 -0.93
C GLN A 60 -16.61 -15.29 0.44
N GLU A 61 -17.73 -15.89 0.87
CA GLU A 61 -18.22 -15.68 2.23
C GLU A 61 -17.24 -16.25 3.25
N ALA A 62 -16.85 -15.44 4.23
CA ALA A 62 -15.88 -15.83 5.25
C ALA A 62 -16.41 -16.87 6.26
N ASN A 63 -17.65 -17.35 6.12
CA ASN A 63 -18.29 -18.34 7.00
C ASN A 63 -18.27 -17.94 8.50
N TYR A 64 -18.59 -16.69 8.82
CA TYR A 64 -18.70 -16.26 10.22
C TYR A 64 -19.78 -17.06 10.98
N SER A 65 -19.51 -17.42 12.23
CA SER A 65 -20.47 -18.04 13.14
C SER A 65 -21.61 -17.09 13.55
N GLY A 66 -21.41 -15.78 13.41
CA GLY A 66 -22.42 -14.75 13.65
C GLY A 66 -21.87 -13.33 13.51
N MET A 67 -22.74 -12.33 13.71
CA MET A 67 -22.41 -10.92 13.52
C MET A 67 -21.30 -10.42 14.48
N ASP A 68 -21.26 -10.95 15.71
CA ASP A 68 -20.25 -10.55 16.69
C ASP A 68 -18.84 -11.01 16.28
N GLU A 69 -18.72 -12.23 15.74
CA GLU A 69 -17.45 -12.74 15.20
C GLU A 69 -17.04 -11.95 13.95
N ALA A 70 -17.98 -11.69 13.04
CA ALA A 70 -17.73 -10.87 11.86
C ALA A 70 -17.18 -9.48 12.24
N ASN A 71 -17.83 -8.80 13.18
CA ASN A 71 -17.37 -7.51 13.67
C ASN A 71 -15.98 -7.58 14.32
N ALA A 72 -15.73 -8.58 15.15
CA ALA A 72 -14.45 -8.75 15.83
C ALA A 72 -13.29 -9.01 14.86
N VAL A 73 -13.51 -9.85 13.84
CA VAL A 73 -12.52 -10.17 12.82
C VAL A 73 -12.23 -8.97 11.94
N ILE A 74 -13.28 -8.29 11.44
CA ILE A 74 -13.10 -7.09 10.61
C ILE A 74 -12.36 -6.01 11.40
N GLN A 75 -12.70 -5.81 12.68
CA GLN A 75 -11.96 -4.88 13.54
C GLN A 75 -10.49 -5.28 13.72
N ALA A 76 -10.18 -6.57 13.83
CA ALA A 76 -8.81 -7.05 13.93
C ALA A 76 -8.03 -6.81 12.64
N ILE A 77 -8.61 -7.10 11.47
CA ILE A 77 -8.01 -6.84 10.15
C ILE A 77 -7.75 -5.33 9.98
N MET A 78 -8.75 -4.49 10.26
CA MET A 78 -8.59 -3.04 10.15
C MET A 78 -7.58 -2.48 11.16
N THR A 79 -7.47 -3.10 12.34
CA THR A 79 -6.44 -2.72 13.32
C THR A 79 -5.04 -3.04 12.81
N LEU A 80 -4.85 -4.20 12.16
CA LEU A 80 -3.59 -4.57 11.53
C LEU A 80 -3.26 -3.64 10.35
N TYR A 81 -4.22 -3.39 9.45
CA TYR A 81 -4.06 -2.46 8.33
C TYR A 81 -3.64 -1.06 8.81
N ASN A 82 -4.33 -0.51 9.81
CA ASN A 82 -4.01 0.81 10.34
C ASN A 82 -2.63 0.88 10.99
N GLN A 83 -2.15 -0.22 11.58
CA GLN A 83 -0.79 -0.30 12.13
C GLN A 83 0.27 -0.29 11.04
N LEU A 84 0.10 -1.12 9.99
CA LEU A 84 1.01 -1.15 8.85
C LEU A 84 1.04 0.18 8.11
N ASN A 85 -0.14 0.77 7.88
CA ASN A 85 -0.26 2.10 7.28
C ASN A 85 0.46 3.16 8.11
N GLN A 86 0.39 3.12 9.45
CA GLN A 86 1.14 4.04 10.30
C GLN A 86 2.65 3.84 10.17
N GLN A 87 3.14 2.59 10.11
CA GLN A 87 4.57 2.30 9.90
C GLN A 87 5.08 2.81 8.56
N VAL A 88 4.30 2.59 7.48
CA VAL A 88 4.57 3.15 6.14
C VAL A 88 4.62 4.67 6.19
N VAL A 89 3.71 5.30 6.95
CA VAL A 89 3.64 6.76 7.08
C VAL A 89 4.85 7.33 7.83
N ASP A 90 5.29 6.65 8.88
CA ASP A 90 6.40 7.08 9.73
C ASP A 90 7.77 6.70 9.13
N GLY A 91 7.81 5.79 8.15
CA GLY A 91 9.04 5.26 7.57
C GLY A 91 9.76 4.27 8.51
N GLU A 92 9.08 3.77 9.53
CA GLU A 92 9.62 2.83 10.52
C GLU A 92 9.19 1.41 10.17
N LEU A 93 9.76 0.88 9.09
CA LEU A 93 9.45 -0.45 8.56
C LEU A 93 10.52 -1.46 8.98
N THR A 94 10.05 -2.61 9.46
CA THR A 94 10.86 -3.80 9.77
C THR A 94 10.08 -5.02 9.35
N ILE A 95 10.76 -6.15 9.15
CA ILE A 95 10.05 -7.41 8.97
C ILE A 95 9.16 -7.65 10.20
N PRO A 96 7.86 -7.94 10.04
CA PRO A 96 7.00 -8.21 11.19
C PRO A 96 7.60 -9.30 12.08
N PRO A 97 7.59 -9.17 13.42
CA PRO A 97 8.21 -10.17 14.29
C PRO A 97 7.68 -11.59 14.10
N SER A 98 6.41 -11.74 13.71
CA SER A 98 5.79 -13.01 13.36
C SER A 98 6.33 -13.63 12.06
N CYS A 99 6.98 -12.84 11.21
CA CYS A 99 7.55 -13.22 9.92
C CYS A 99 9.08 -13.36 9.95
N THR A 100 9.65 -13.70 11.10
CA THR A 100 11.12 -13.81 11.27
C THR A 100 11.70 -14.77 10.22
N PRO A 101 12.73 -14.36 9.44
CA PRO A 101 13.34 -15.22 8.43
C PRO A 101 13.91 -16.52 9.01
N ALA A 102 13.68 -17.63 8.31
CA ALA A 102 14.37 -18.90 8.54
C ALA A 102 15.73 -18.92 7.82
N ALA A 103 16.41 -20.08 7.80
CA ALA A 103 17.57 -20.26 6.94
C ALA A 103 17.19 -19.99 5.46
N PRO A 104 18.12 -19.51 4.60
CA PRO A 104 17.76 -18.92 3.31
C PRO A 104 16.80 -19.76 2.47
N LEU A 105 17.09 -21.05 2.26
CA LEU A 105 16.24 -21.93 1.46
C LEU A 105 14.99 -22.44 2.20
N ASP A 106 14.98 -22.41 3.52
CA ASP A 106 13.83 -22.87 4.32
C ASP A 106 12.64 -21.90 4.20
N ASN A 107 12.90 -20.64 3.83
CA ASN A 107 11.86 -19.63 3.58
C ASN A 107 10.95 -19.96 2.38
N PHE A 108 11.32 -20.95 1.54
CA PHE A 108 10.46 -21.45 0.45
C PHE A 108 9.43 -22.50 0.91
N SER A 109 9.47 -22.95 2.17
CA SER A 109 8.50 -23.91 2.69
C SER A 109 7.11 -23.26 2.78
N ASP A 110 6.05 -24.05 2.54
CA ASP A 110 4.67 -23.54 2.55
C ASP A 110 4.27 -22.89 3.89
N ASP A 111 4.82 -23.39 4.99
CA ASP A 111 4.59 -22.93 6.37
C ASP A 111 5.58 -21.86 6.83
N ALA A 112 6.57 -21.49 6.01
CA ALA A 112 7.54 -20.47 6.37
C ALA A 112 6.87 -19.08 6.46
N PRO A 113 6.94 -18.39 7.61
CA PRO A 113 6.26 -17.11 7.80
C PRO A 113 6.67 -16.03 6.80
N LEU A 114 7.95 -15.94 6.44
CA LEU A 114 8.44 -14.97 5.46
C LEU A 114 7.97 -15.31 4.05
N GLY A 115 7.95 -16.60 3.66
CA GLY A 115 7.43 -17.03 2.36
C GLY A 115 5.93 -16.75 2.21
N GLN A 116 5.15 -17.02 3.27
CA GLN A 116 3.75 -16.61 3.36
C GLN A 116 3.59 -15.09 3.20
N TRP A 117 4.39 -14.30 3.93
CA TRP A 117 4.37 -12.85 3.77
C TRP A 117 4.67 -12.41 2.32
N ALA A 118 5.67 -13.00 1.69
CA ALA A 118 6.05 -12.70 0.30
C ALA A 118 4.93 -13.04 -0.70
N ARG A 119 4.22 -14.16 -0.52
CA ARG A 119 3.03 -14.50 -1.33
C ARG A 119 1.91 -13.49 -1.17
N GLY A 120 1.63 -13.09 0.07
CA GLY A 120 0.65 -12.06 0.38
C GLY A 120 1.00 -10.71 -0.27
N PHE A 121 2.26 -10.30 -0.17
CA PHE A 121 2.79 -9.11 -0.82
C PHE A 121 2.60 -9.18 -2.34
N LEU A 122 3.03 -10.27 -2.97
CA LEU A 122 2.91 -10.46 -4.41
C LEU A 122 1.44 -10.37 -4.86
N MET A 123 0.52 -11.01 -4.13
CA MET A 123 -0.91 -10.92 -4.40
C MET A 123 -1.44 -9.49 -4.29
N GLY A 124 -1.02 -8.75 -3.26
CA GLY A 124 -1.41 -7.36 -3.06
C GLY A 124 -0.85 -6.44 -4.15
N HIS A 125 0.39 -6.65 -4.58
CA HIS A 125 0.99 -5.91 -5.69
C HIS A 125 0.26 -6.20 -7.00
N SER A 126 0.01 -7.47 -7.33
CA SER A 126 -0.73 -7.85 -8.54
C SER A 126 -2.14 -7.28 -8.57
N TYR A 127 -2.80 -7.14 -7.42
CA TYR A 127 -4.10 -6.45 -7.35
C TYR A 127 -3.99 -4.95 -7.66
N LEU A 128 -2.84 -4.34 -7.35
CA LEU A 128 -2.56 -2.92 -7.56
C LEU A 128 -1.82 -2.64 -8.88
N ASP A 129 -1.61 -3.64 -9.74
CA ASP A 129 -0.75 -3.54 -10.92
C ASP A 129 -1.16 -2.35 -11.81
N GLU A 130 -2.46 -2.24 -12.13
CA GLU A 130 -3.01 -1.11 -12.90
C GLU A 130 -2.82 0.25 -12.18
N VAL A 131 -2.82 0.28 -10.84
CA VAL A 131 -2.57 1.50 -10.06
C VAL A 131 -1.11 1.89 -10.16
N TRP A 132 -0.19 0.92 -10.07
CA TRP A 132 1.23 1.17 -10.25
C TRP A 132 1.54 1.58 -11.68
N GLU A 133 1.05 0.88 -12.71
CA GLU A 133 1.26 1.23 -14.12
C GLU A 133 0.71 2.63 -14.47
N ALA A 134 -0.40 3.06 -13.86
CA ALA A 134 -0.97 4.37 -14.13
C ALA A 134 -0.09 5.55 -13.65
N TYR A 135 0.82 5.30 -12.70
CA TYR A 135 1.54 6.37 -12.01
C TYR A 135 3.04 6.14 -11.82
N ALA A 136 3.53 4.92 -12.01
CA ALA A 136 4.95 4.62 -12.07
C ALA A 136 5.54 5.49 -13.18
N LEU A 137 6.47 6.34 -12.79
CA LEU A 137 7.22 7.14 -13.74
C LEU A 137 8.32 6.22 -14.30
N ASP A 138 8.64 6.35 -15.60
CA ASP A 138 9.73 5.59 -16.25
C ASP A 138 11.05 5.60 -15.44
N GLU A 139 11.27 6.62 -14.59
CA GLU A 139 12.43 6.73 -13.71
C GLU A 139 12.47 5.72 -12.55
N TRP A 140 11.34 5.11 -12.17
CA TRP A 140 11.25 4.19 -11.03
C TRP A 140 11.04 2.74 -11.44
N ASP A 141 10.92 2.42 -12.73
CA ASP A 141 10.69 1.05 -13.21
C ASP A 141 11.77 0.07 -12.73
N GLU A 142 13.05 0.47 -12.79
CA GLU A 142 14.17 -0.36 -12.33
C GLU A 142 14.13 -0.58 -10.80
N GLU A 143 13.79 0.45 -10.03
CA GLU A 143 13.73 0.38 -8.57
C GLU A 143 12.51 -0.41 -8.10
N LEU A 144 11.36 -0.25 -8.76
CA LEU A 144 10.15 -1.04 -8.55
C LEU A 144 10.41 -2.51 -8.88
N GLY A 145 11.04 -2.80 -10.01
CA GLY A 145 11.44 -4.16 -10.39
C GLY A 145 12.38 -4.80 -9.37
N SER A 146 13.34 -4.03 -8.85
CA SER A 146 14.26 -4.49 -7.79
C SER A 146 13.53 -4.80 -6.48
N CYS A 147 12.60 -3.93 -6.07
CA CYS A 147 11.75 -4.19 -4.90
C CYS A 147 10.90 -5.43 -5.10
N MET A 148 10.29 -5.58 -6.28
CA MET A 148 9.46 -6.73 -6.62
C MET A 148 10.26 -8.03 -6.57
N MET A 149 11.46 -8.05 -7.14
CA MET A 149 12.36 -9.20 -7.07
C MET A 149 12.63 -9.60 -5.61
N VAL A 150 13.05 -8.66 -4.77
CA VAL A 150 13.41 -8.95 -3.36
C VAL A 150 12.20 -9.38 -2.53
N LEU A 151 11.11 -8.62 -2.59
CA LEU A 151 9.95 -8.81 -1.72
C LEU A 151 9.08 -10.01 -2.11
N SER A 152 9.14 -10.43 -3.37
CA SER A 152 8.44 -11.64 -3.85
C SER A 152 9.34 -12.87 -3.93
N PHE A 153 10.66 -12.74 -3.70
CA PHE A 153 11.63 -13.82 -3.92
C PHE A 153 11.24 -15.14 -3.24
N PHE A 154 10.78 -15.06 -1.99
CA PHE A 154 10.41 -16.24 -1.19
C PHE A 154 8.96 -16.71 -1.39
N ALA A 155 8.21 -16.06 -2.28
CA ALA A 155 6.82 -16.43 -2.55
C ALA A 155 6.71 -17.79 -3.24
N ASP A 156 7.64 -18.08 -4.16
CA ASP A 156 7.69 -19.31 -4.94
C ASP A 156 9.13 -19.63 -5.39
N ARG A 157 9.52 -20.90 -5.30
CA ARG A 157 10.88 -21.34 -5.66
C ARG A 157 11.14 -21.30 -7.16
N THR A 158 10.11 -21.50 -7.99
CA THR A 158 10.23 -21.44 -9.45
C THR A 158 10.50 -20.00 -9.89
N LEU A 159 9.79 -19.03 -9.30
CA LEU A 159 10.03 -17.61 -9.49
C LEU A 159 11.48 -17.22 -9.12
N ALA A 160 11.95 -17.67 -7.95
CA ALA A 160 13.34 -17.45 -7.54
C ALA A 160 14.37 -18.06 -8.51
N GLY A 161 14.06 -19.22 -9.10
CA GLY A 161 14.87 -19.85 -10.14
C GLY A 161 14.95 -19.00 -11.40
N ALA A 162 13.86 -18.37 -11.83
CA ALA A 162 13.86 -17.47 -12.98
C ALA A 162 14.76 -16.25 -12.74
N TYR A 163 14.70 -15.63 -11.55
CA TYR A 163 15.61 -14.53 -11.19
C TYR A 163 17.08 -14.95 -11.16
N GLN A 164 17.36 -16.18 -10.74
CA GLN A 164 18.72 -16.73 -10.75
C GLN A 164 19.24 -16.89 -12.18
N GLU A 165 18.41 -17.37 -13.11
CA GLU A 165 18.77 -17.54 -14.53
C GLU A 165 18.98 -16.21 -15.26
N GLU A 166 18.25 -15.16 -14.89
CA GLU A 166 18.41 -13.81 -15.43
C GLU A 166 19.63 -13.07 -14.86
N SER A 167 20.28 -13.63 -13.83
CA SER A 167 21.45 -13.01 -13.21
C SER A 167 22.64 -12.95 -14.17
N VAL A 168 23.31 -11.79 -14.22
CA VAL A 168 24.53 -11.58 -14.99
C VAL A 168 25.72 -12.38 -14.44
N ILE A 169 25.61 -12.89 -13.20
CA ILE A 169 26.65 -13.70 -12.56
C ILE A 169 26.39 -15.17 -12.88
N GLU A 170 27.18 -15.72 -13.80
CA GLU A 170 27.15 -17.16 -14.12
C GLU A 170 27.41 -18.01 -12.86
N GLU A 171 26.59 -19.05 -12.69
CA GLU A 171 26.72 -20.10 -11.66
C GLU A 171 26.58 -19.67 -10.19
N ARG A 172 25.95 -18.51 -9.91
CA ARG A 172 25.66 -18.11 -8.52
C ARG A 172 24.70 -19.12 -7.84
N PRO A 173 25.04 -19.74 -6.70
CA PRO A 173 24.14 -20.66 -6.01
C PRO A 173 22.86 -19.98 -5.49
N LEU A 174 21.71 -20.66 -5.58
CA LEU A 174 20.42 -20.14 -5.13
C LEU A 174 20.44 -19.75 -3.65
N GLU A 175 21.17 -20.48 -2.81
CA GLU A 175 21.32 -20.18 -1.39
C GLU A 175 22.04 -18.84 -1.14
N GLU A 176 23.07 -18.53 -1.94
CA GLU A 176 23.75 -17.24 -1.86
C GLU A 176 22.86 -16.10 -2.37
N LEU A 177 22.04 -16.35 -3.39
CA LEU A 177 21.06 -15.39 -3.86
C LEU A 177 20.00 -15.12 -2.79
N ALA A 178 19.42 -16.18 -2.21
CA ALA A 178 18.47 -16.10 -1.12
C ALA A 178 19.04 -15.34 0.09
N GLN A 179 20.31 -15.60 0.45
CA GLN A 179 20.98 -14.90 1.54
C GLN A 179 21.09 -13.39 1.30
N ASP A 180 21.27 -12.95 0.05
CA ASP A 180 21.29 -11.53 -0.29
C ASP A 180 19.88 -10.94 -0.31
N MET A 181 18.88 -11.65 -0.82
CA MET A 181 17.48 -11.21 -0.76
C MET A 181 17.04 -10.97 0.69
N LEU A 182 17.45 -11.82 1.63
CA LEU A 182 17.21 -11.61 3.06
C LEU A 182 17.88 -10.35 3.61
N ARG A 183 19.09 -10.01 3.15
CA ARG A 183 19.81 -8.79 3.59
C ARG A 183 19.16 -7.52 3.05
N LEU A 184 18.65 -7.59 1.83
CA LEU A 184 18.03 -6.46 1.13
C LEU A 184 16.55 -6.26 1.50
N PHE A 185 15.95 -7.20 2.23
CA PHE A 185 14.50 -7.27 2.41
C PHE A 185 13.90 -6.02 3.05
N GLU A 186 14.47 -5.56 4.17
CA GLU A 186 13.96 -4.36 4.86
C GLU A 186 14.18 -3.07 4.06
N ASP A 187 15.32 -2.96 3.37
CA ASP A 187 15.61 -1.83 2.48
C ASP A 187 14.62 -1.81 1.31
N ALA A 188 14.30 -2.97 0.72
CA ALA A 188 13.30 -3.09 -0.34
C ALA A 188 11.89 -2.75 0.16
N MET A 189 11.52 -3.14 1.40
CA MET A 189 10.26 -2.71 2.01
C MET A 189 10.19 -1.18 2.12
N LEU A 190 11.28 -0.55 2.56
CA LEU A 190 11.36 0.90 2.70
C LEU A 190 11.29 1.62 1.34
N SER A 191 12.04 1.16 0.33
CA SER A 191 12.00 1.71 -1.03
C SER A 191 10.61 1.58 -1.65
N TYR A 192 9.97 0.41 -1.55
CA TYR A 192 8.61 0.19 -2.06
C TYR A 192 7.59 1.15 -1.43
N ALA A 193 7.63 1.28 -0.10
CA ALA A 193 6.78 2.21 0.64
C ALA A 193 7.05 3.67 0.28
N HIS A 194 8.32 4.04 0.12
CA HIS A 194 8.73 5.39 -0.24
C HIS A 194 8.23 5.78 -1.63
N MET A 195 8.36 4.90 -2.63
CA MET A 195 7.83 5.12 -3.98
C MET A 195 6.32 5.36 -3.94
N GLY A 196 5.56 4.42 -3.38
CA GLY A 196 4.10 4.54 -3.33
C GLY A 196 3.63 5.81 -2.63
N ARG A 197 4.25 6.16 -1.49
CA ARG A 197 3.97 7.40 -0.76
C ARG A 197 4.35 8.66 -1.56
N SER A 198 5.46 8.63 -2.28
CA SER A 198 5.92 9.77 -3.07
C SER A 198 4.95 10.06 -4.23
N ILE A 199 4.49 9.04 -4.95
CA ILE A 199 3.42 9.19 -5.95
C ILE A 199 2.13 9.70 -5.30
N TYR A 200 1.71 9.09 -4.20
CA TYR A 200 0.48 9.49 -3.50
C TYR A 200 0.49 10.98 -3.11
N LEU A 201 1.59 11.46 -2.52
CA LEU A 201 1.74 12.85 -2.11
C LEU A 201 1.80 13.81 -3.32
N ALA A 202 2.54 13.46 -4.37
CA ALA A 202 2.58 14.25 -5.60
C ALA A 202 1.18 14.39 -6.22
N ARG A 203 0.39 13.32 -6.21
CA ARG A 203 -1.00 13.31 -6.69
C ARG A 203 -1.89 14.20 -5.83
N MET A 204 -1.82 14.07 -4.50
CA MET A 204 -2.59 14.91 -3.58
C MET A 204 -2.29 16.40 -3.78
N GLU A 205 -1.04 16.76 -4.03
CA GLU A 205 -0.63 18.14 -4.32
C GLU A 205 -1.26 18.63 -5.63
N GLN A 206 -1.13 17.87 -6.72
CA GLN A 206 -1.75 18.22 -8.01
C GLN A 206 -3.28 18.35 -7.91
N GLU A 207 -3.92 17.48 -7.13
CA GLU A 207 -5.36 17.58 -6.86
C GLU A 207 -5.73 18.85 -6.11
N ARG A 208 -4.91 19.23 -5.12
CA ARG A 208 -5.10 20.47 -4.36
C ARG A 208 -4.98 21.68 -5.27
N GLU A 209 -3.94 21.75 -6.08
CA GLU A 209 -3.72 22.84 -7.04
C GLU A 209 -4.87 22.95 -8.06
N ARG A 210 -5.40 21.82 -8.56
CA ARG A 210 -6.55 21.80 -9.47
C ARG A 210 -7.85 22.30 -8.80
N ARG A 211 -8.02 22.03 -7.49
CA ARG A 211 -9.22 22.39 -6.73
C ARG A 211 -9.18 23.83 -6.21
N GLU A 212 -8.01 24.46 -6.14
CA GLU A 212 -7.91 25.87 -5.78
C GLU A 212 -8.60 26.74 -6.85
N PRO A 213 -9.68 27.48 -6.50
CA PRO A 213 -10.30 28.38 -7.45
C PRO A 213 -9.28 29.43 -7.86
N ALA A 214 -9.04 29.57 -9.17
CA ALA A 214 -8.18 30.61 -9.71
C ALA A 214 -8.50 31.93 -9.00
N SER A 215 -7.54 32.46 -8.25
CA SER A 215 -7.70 33.71 -7.52
C SER A 215 -7.88 34.84 -8.53
N SER A 216 -9.13 35.10 -8.93
CA SER A 216 -9.45 36.33 -9.61
C SER A 216 -9.21 37.42 -8.56
N LYS A 217 -8.18 38.24 -8.76
CA LYS A 217 -7.92 39.41 -7.92
C LYS A 217 -9.20 40.24 -7.88
N LYS A 218 -9.98 40.13 -6.81
CA LYS A 218 -11.26 40.83 -6.66
C LYS A 218 -10.94 42.32 -6.63
N ILE A 219 -11.14 43.00 -7.76
CA ILE A 219 -10.93 44.45 -7.85
C ILE A 219 -11.84 45.11 -6.82
N GLY A 220 -11.24 45.84 -5.88
CA GLY A 220 -11.99 46.52 -4.83
C GLY A 220 -12.93 47.56 -5.44
N ARG A 221 -14.16 47.71 -4.91
CA ARG A 221 -15.15 48.71 -5.41
C ARG A 221 -14.57 50.13 -5.57
N ASN A 222 -13.55 50.48 -4.78
CA ASN A 222 -12.93 51.81 -4.79
C ASN A 222 -11.60 51.88 -5.56
N GLU A 223 -11.08 50.77 -6.08
CA GLU A 223 -9.85 50.73 -6.86
C GLU A 223 -10.05 51.29 -8.27
N PRO A 224 -8.99 51.75 -8.96
CA PRO A 224 -9.06 52.15 -10.36
C PRO A 224 -9.66 51.05 -11.23
N CYS A 225 -10.59 51.42 -12.10
CA CYS A 225 -11.26 50.48 -12.98
C CYS A 225 -10.31 50.03 -14.10
N PRO A 226 -10.17 48.71 -14.35
CA PRO A 226 -9.19 48.19 -15.32
C PRO A 226 -9.52 48.50 -16.79
N CYS A 227 -10.69 49.05 -17.09
CA CYS A 227 -11.09 49.45 -18.45
C CYS A 227 -10.40 50.72 -18.98
N GLY A 228 -9.45 51.31 -18.22
CA GLY A 228 -8.74 52.51 -18.61
C GLY A 228 -9.51 53.83 -18.44
N SER A 229 -10.70 53.80 -17.82
CA SER A 229 -11.52 55.01 -17.66
C SER A 229 -11.00 56.03 -16.63
N GLY A 230 -10.00 55.66 -15.82
CA GLY A 230 -9.50 56.47 -14.69
C GLY A 230 -10.46 56.58 -13.50
N LYS A 231 -11.65 55.97 -13.55
CA LYS A 231 -12.67 56.02 -12.48
C LYS A 231 -12.54 54.85 -11.50
N LYS A 232 -13.08 54.97 -10.28
CA LYS A 232 -13.21 53.84 -9.34
C LYS A 232 -14.14 52.76 -9.89
N PHE A 233 -13.85 51.47 -9.67
CA PHE A 233 -14.59 50.33 -10.22
C PHE A 233 -16.11 50.41 -10.01
N LYS A 234 -16.57 50.79 -8.80
CA LYS A 234 -18.00 50.96 -8.47
C LYS A 234 -18.73 52.05 -9.25
N LYS A 235 -18.01 52.99 -9.84
CA LYS A 235 -18.54 54.11 -10.64
C LYS A 235 -18.33 53.88 -12.14
N CYS A 236 -17.87 52.71 -12.54
CA CYS A 236 -17.61 52.34 -13.93
C CYS A 236 -18.14 50.92 -14.19
N CYS A 237 -17.29 49.95 -14.53
CA CYS A 237 -17.71 48.59 -14.89
C CYS A 237 -18.48 47.85 -13.78
N GLY A 238 -18.28 48.21 -12.50
CA GLY A 238 -19.01 47.66 -11.34
C GLY A 238 -20.15 48.54 -10.82
N GLY A 239 -20.57 49.55 -11.58
CA GLY A 239 -21.71 50.41 -11.25
C GLY A 239 -23.06 49.84 -11.70
N PRO A 240 -24.19 50.34 -11.15
CA PRO A 240 -25.52 49.94 -11.59
C PRO A 240 -25.73 50.34 -13.06
N LYS A 241 -26.09 49.37 -13.92
CA LYS A 241 -26.53 49.68 -15.28
C LYS A 241 -27.92 50.29 -15.21
N ILE A 242 -28.06 51.57 -15.53
CA ILE A 242 -29.36 52.19 -15.71
C ILE A 242 -29.85 51.72 -17.08
N LEU A 243 -30.77 50.77 -17.09
CA LEU A 243 -31.53 50.40 -18.28
C LEU A 243 -32.64 51.46 -18.42
N HIS A 244 -32.58 52.22 -19.50
CA HIS A 244 -33.65 53.14 -19.91
C HIS A 244 -34.68 52.40 -20.74
#